data_AF-A0A921NC19-F1
#
_entry.id   AF-A0A921NC19-F1
#
_cell.length_a   1.000
_cell.length_b   1.000
_cell.length_c   1.000
_cell.angle_alpha   90.00
_cell.angle_beta   90.00
_cell.angle_gamma   90.00
#
_symmetry.space_group_name_H-M   'P 1'
#
loop_
_entity.id
_entity.type
_entity.pdbx_description
1 polymer ?
#
loop_
_entity_poly.entity_id
_entity_poly.type
_entity_poly.pdbx_seq_one_letter_code
_entity_poly.pdbx_strand_id
1 'polypeptide(L)' 'MNKTELVNAVAEATELSKKDAASAVDAVFNTIQNTLAKGD' A
#
# COMPACT_ATOMS: atom_id res chain seq x y z
N MET A 1 -7.57 -12.27 -1.33
CA MET A 1 -7.00 -10.92 -1.19
C MET A 1 -5.68 -10.83 -1.91
N ASN A 2 -5.73 -10.46 -3.19
CA ASN A 2 -4.59 -10.03 -3.99
C ASN A 2 -4.36 -8.51 -3.81
N LYS A 3 -3.32 -7.96 -4.46
CA LYS A 3 -2.96 -6.53 -4.34
C LYS A 3 -4.09 -5.59 -4.76
N THR A 4 -4.83 -5.92 -5.82
CA THR A 4 -5.95 -5.11 -6.31
C THR A 4 -7.10 -5.10 -5.30
N GLU A 5 -7.42 -6.26 -4.72
CA GLU A 5 -8.43 -6.38 -3.67
C GLU A 5 -8.04 -5.56 -2.43
N LEU A 6 -6.76 -5.56 -2.04
CA LEU A 6 -6.25 -4.74 -0.95
C LEU A 6 -6.36 -3.23 -1.23
N VAL A 7 -5.97 -2.77 -2.42
CA VAL A 7 -6.07 -1.35 -2.80
C VAL A 7 -7.52 -0.86 -2.79
N ASN A 8 -8.46 -1.67 -3.29
CA ASN A 8 -9.88 -1.32 -3.25
C ASN A 8 -10.38 -1.21 -1.80
N ALA A 9 -10.03 -2.18 -0.94
CA ALA A 9 -10.43 -2.15 0.48
C ALA A 9 -9.86 -0.93 1.22
N VAL A 10 -8.60 -0.55 0.96
CA VAL A 10 -7.99 0.66 1.54
C VAL A 10 -8.67 1.92 1.02
N ALA A 11 -8.95 2.02 -0.28
CA ALA A 11 -9.65 3.17 -0.85
C ALA A 11 -11.04 3.35 -0.23
N GLU A 12 -11.80 2.26 -0.07
CA GLU A 12 -13.13 2.28 0.55
C GLU A 12 -13.07 2.69 2.03
N ALA A 13 -12.11 2.16 2.79
CA ALA A 13 -11.99 2.43 4.22
C ALA A 13 -11.46 3.83 4.57
N THR A 14 -10.74 4.47 3.64
CA THR A 14 -10.08 5.78 3.87
C THR A 14 -10.71 6.90 3.06
N GLU A 15 -11.70 6.59 2.24
CA GLU A 15 -12.33 7.50 1.27
C GLU A 15 -11.33 8.14 0.29
N LEU A 16 -10.17 7.51 0.10
CA LEU A 16 -9.17 7.93 -0.87
C LEU A 16 -9.57 7.54 -2.29
N SER A 17 -9.06 8.29 -3.27
CA SER A 17 -9.12 7.84 -4.65
C SER A 17 -8.35 6.53 -4.80
N LYS A 18 -8.76 5.65 -5.73
CA LYS A 18 -8.04 4.40 -6.01
C LYS A 18 -6.57 4.62 -6.39
N LYS A 19 -6.27 5.75 -7.04
CA LYS A 19 -4.89 6.15 -7.42
C LYS A 19 -4.05 6.44 -6.17
N ASP A 20 -4.62 7.16 -5.22
CA ASP A 20 -3.91 7.55 -4.00
C ASP A 20 -3.75 6.34 -3.07
N ALA A 21 -4.80 5.52 -2.94
CA ALA A 21 -4.74 4.26 -2.20
C ALA A 21 -3.68 3.30 -2.79
N ALA A 22 -3.60 3.16 -4.12
CA ALA A 22 -2.56 2.36 -4.76
C ALA A 22 -1.15 2.88 -4.42
N SER A 23 -0.96 4.19 -4.52
CA SER A 23 0.32 4.85 -4.24
C SER A 23 0.72 4.68 -2.78
N ALA A 24 -0.22 4.80 -1.84
CA ALA A 24 0.00 4.61 -0.42
C ALA A 24 0.37 3.15 -0.09
N VAL A 25 -0.36 2.17 -0.63
CA VAL A 25 -0.07 0.74 -0.45
C VAL A 25 1.32 0.40 -1.00
N ASP A 26 1.67 0.93 -2.17
CA ASP A 26 3.01 0.74 -2.75
C ASP A 26 4.12 1.36 -1.90
N ALA A 27 3.90 2.58 -1.39
CA ALA A 27 4.85 3.25 -0.52
C ALA A 27 5.12 2.46 0.78
N VAL A 28 4.07 1.87 1.38
CA VAL A 28 4.21 1.01 2.56
C VAL A 28 5.05 -0.21 2.25
N PHE A 29 4.72 -0.95 1.18
CA PHE A 29 5.49 -2.14 0.81
C PHE A 29 6.94 -1.82 0.46
N ASN A 30 7.19 -0.72 -0.24
CA ASN A 30 8.55 -0.29 -0.57
C ASN A 30 9.34 0.11 0.69
N THR A 31 8.69 0.81 1.62
CA THR A 31 9.32 1.20 2.89
C THR A 31 9.72 -0.03 3.69
N ILE A 32 8.80 -0.99 3.86
CA ILE A 32 9.08 -2.26 4.55
C ILE A 32 10.24 -3.00 3.86
N GLN A 33 10.20 -3.16 2.53
CA GLN A 33 11.28 -3.81 1.79
C GLN A 33 12.63 -3.12 2.02
N ASN A 34 12.66 -1.78 1.96
CA ASN A 34 13.88 -1.01 2.15
C ASN A 34 14.42 -1.11 3.58
N THR A 35 13.54 -1.08 4.59
CA THR A 35 13.91 -1.26 6.00
C THR A 35 14.51 -2.65 6.23
N LEU A 36 13.83 -3.70 5.77
CA LEU A 36 14.33 -5.08 5.88
C LEU A 36 15.65 -5.27 5.13
N ALA A 37 15.82 -4.67 3.95
CA ALA A 37 17.05 -4.73 3.19
C ALA A 37 18.24 -4.04 3.89
N LYS A 38 17.96 -3.05 4.75
CA LYS A 38 18.96 -2.38 5.59
C LYS A 38 19.26 -3.14 6.88
N GLY A 39 18.47 -4.15 7.21
CA GLY A 39 18.55 -4.88 8.48
C GLY A 39 17.99 -4.11 9.67
N ASP A 40 17.16 -3.11 9.40
CA ASP A 40 16.42 -2.33 10.39
C ASP A 40 15.13 -3.05 10.84
#